data_AF-A0A7Y5BW22-F1
#
_entry.id   AF-A0A7Y5BW22-F1
#
_cell.length_a   1.000
_cell.length_b   1.000
_cell.length_c   1.000
_cell.angle_alpha   90.00
_cell.angle_beta   90.00
_cell.angle_gamma   90.00
#
_symmetry.space_group_name_H-M   'P 1'
#
loop_
_entity.id
_entity.type
_entity.pdbx_description
1 polymer ?
#
loop_
_entity_poly.entity_id
_entity_poly.type
_entity_poly.pdbx_seq_one_letter_code
_entity_poly.pdbx_strand_id
1 'polypeptide(L)'
;MKTSLTRMLVILLSLSLLLAACLPDTTATPAGTETATPAPDQPTTDPNAVQTSVALTVEAELTQVALNNPTATLAPTNTLQPTATLAPTEILAPTATSVGAVTPSDGTLANHARFIEDVTIPDGTLVVAGDPFTKTWRIQNIGSETWIPGYFFVFINGDRMEGQAITITTQTLPGGTIDISIPMIAPLEAGTYTGYWMFQTPDTEEGEDGPLFGIGANASQALYVQVNVILPTPAPTSTATPTNTPVGATPEATTPTPTATPGPGVVSVSLGVDSNAYTGTCPATLTFKAIVTLSGPVTFNYRVNAIASNSSYTFGDVPSGVIASTETGPHTVEIPFSLNITGTVSGQISLEITSPTNVTTPPIAFVVNCQ
;
A
#
# COMPACT_ATOMS: atom_id res chain seq x y z
N MET A 1 53.18 54.35 -22.17
CA MET A 1 52.22 53.61 -21.29
C MET A 1 51.81 54.34 -20.01
N LYS A 2 52.55 55.34 -19.49
CA LYS A 2 52.17 56.06 -18.26
C LYS A 2 51.07 57.13 -18.40
N THR A 3 50.67 57.52 -19.61
CA THR A 3 49.64 58.55 -19.85
C THR A 3 48.24 58.02 -20.11
N SER A 4 48.09 56.72 -20.38
CA SER A 4 46.78 56.07 -20.61
C SER A 4 46.14 55.62 -19.28
N LEU A 5 46.95 55.18 -18.32
CA LEU A 5 46.47 54.71 -17.02
C LEU A 5 45.90 55.85 -16.15
N THR A 6 46.47 57.06 -16.24
CA THR A 6 46.01 58.24 -15.49
C THR A 6 44.68 58.79 -16.00
N ARG A 7 44.36 58.59 -17.28
CA ARG A 7 43.05 59.00 -17.84
C ARG A 7 41.94 58.00 -17.48
N MET A 8 42.27 56.72 -17.35
CA MET A 8 41.31 55.69 -16.97
C MET A 8 40.94 55.75 -15.48
N LEU A 9 41.89 56.13 -14.60
CA LEU A 9 41.65 56.29 -13.16
C LEU A 9 40.78 57.51 -12.83
N VAL A 10 40.85 58.59 -13.63
CA VAL A 10 40.05 59.81 -13.43
C VAL A 10 38.59 59.60 -13.85
N ILE A 11 38.34 58.79 -14.87
CA ILE A 11 36.97 58.48 -15.34
C ILE A 11 36.24 57.52 -14.38
N LEU A 12 36.98 56.60 -13.74
CA LEU A 12 36.43 55.69 -12.73
C LEU A 12 36.19 56.35 -11.36
N LEU A 13 36.88 57.45 -11.03
CA LEU A 13 36.61 58.25 -9.82
C LEU A 13 35.47 59.28 -10.00
N SER A 14 35.11 59.64 -11.23
CA SER A 14 34.01 60.58 -11.51
C SER A 14 32.63 59.92 -11.60
N LEU A 15 32.56 58.58 -11.76
CA LEU A 15 31.29 57.85 -11.88
C LEU A 15 30.79 57.26 -10.55
N SER A 16 31.60 57.34 -9.48
CA SER A 16 31.25 56.88 -8.13
C SER A 16 30.89 58.02 -7.16
N LEU A 17 30.79 59.27 -7.64
CA LEU A 17 30.53 60.45 -6.83
C LEU A 17 29.31 61.28 -7.29
N LEU A 18 28.32 60.65 -7.94
CA LEU A 18 27.01 61.24 -8.19
C LEU A 18 25.91 60.24 -7.78
N LEU A 19 24.97 60.74 -6.97
CA LEU A 19 23.74 60.11 -6.45
C LEU A 19 23.83 59.43 -5.08
N ALA A 20 24.54 60.06 -4.14
CA ALA A 20 24.10 60.13 -2.75
C ALA A 20 23.77 61.59 -2.39
N ALA A 21 22.69 61.77 -1.60
CA ALA A 21 22.14 63.01 -1.04
C ALA A 21 21.12 63.78 -1.91
N CYS A 22 19.83 63.72 -1.54
CA CYS A 22 19.21 64.77 -0.73
C CYS A 22 17.76 64.41 -0.34
N LEU A 23 17.50 64.29 0.97
CA LEU A 23 16.19 64.55 1.63
C LEU A 23 16.28 66.00 2.22
N PRO A 24 15.22 66.49 2.88
CA PRO A 24 13.94 66.97 2.40
C PRO A 24 13.88 68.52 2.48
N ASP A 25 12.83 69.18 1.96
CA ASP A 25 12.51 70.52 2.46
C ASP A 25 11.02 70.84 2.48
N THR A 26 10.58 71.28 3.64
CA THR A 26 9.22 71.65 4.01
C THR A 26 9.06 73.16 3.89
N THR A 27 8.13 73.64 3.07
CA THR A 27 7.62 75.02 3.16
C THR A 27 6.11 75.04 3.05
N ALA A 28 5.49 75.68 4.03
CA ALA A 28 4.05 75.84 4.20
C ALA A 28 3.47 77.05 3.43
N THR A 29 2.12 77.13 3.45
CA THR A 29 1.25 78.36 3.38
C THR A 29 0.56 78.59 2.00
N PRO A 30 -0.70 79.11 1.92
CA PRO A 30 -1.89 78.31 1.59
C PRO A 30 -2.77 78.92 0.47
N ALA A 31 -3.96 78.33 0.29
CA ALA A 31 -5.16 78.84 -0.39
C ALA A 31 -5.21 78.76 -1.93
N GLY A 32 -6.20 77.98 -2.41
CA GLY A 32 -6.60 77.93 -3.81
C GLY A 32 -7.59 76.80 -4.05
N THR A 33 -8.88 77.13 -4.05
CA THR A 33 -9.99 76.23 -4.37
C THR A 33 -10.04 76.04 -5.89
N GLU A 34 -9.63 74.87 -6.41
CA GLU A 34 -9.98 74.45 -7.76
C GLU A 34 -10.34 72.95 -7.80
N THR A 35 -11.52 72.72 -8.36
CA THR A 35 -12.12 71.45 -8.72
C THR A 35 -11.26 70.74 -9.78
N ALA A 36 -10.76 69.53 -9.47
CA ALA A 36 -10.10 68.67 -10.47
C ALA A 36 -10.47 67.19 -10.27
N THR A 37 -11.05 66.63 -11.33
CA THR A 37 -10.96 65.28 -11.90
C THR A 37 -10.22 64.20 -11.08
N PRO A 38 -10.80 62.99 -10.90
CA PRO A 38 -10.08 61.88 -10.25
C PRO A 38 -8.88 61.41 -11.10
N ALA A 39 -7.76 61.20 -10.41
CA ALA A 39 -6.48 60.71 -10.93
C ALA A 39 -6.57 59.24 -11.40
N PRO A 40 -5.66 58.79 -12.29
CA PRO A 40 -5.66 57.41 -12.79
C PRO A 40 -5.26 56.43 -11.67
N ASP A 41 -5.93 55.28 -11.67
CA ASP A 41 -5.74 54.18 -10.72
C ASP A 41 -4.26 53.80 -10.56
N GLN A 42 -3.80 53.73 -9.31
CA GLN A 42 -2.56 53.05 -8.97
C GLN A 42 -2.72 51.54 -9.19
N PRO A 43 -1.69 50.83 -9.70
CA PRO A 43 -1.72 49.38 -9.79
C PRO A 43 -1.70 48.80 -8.37
N THR A 44 -2.78 48.11 -8.00
CA THR A 44 -2.84 47.26 -6.82
C THR A 44 -1.87 46.09 -7.03
N THR A 45 -0.79 46.03 -6.24
CA THR A 45 0.11 44.87 -6.25
C THR A 45 -0.63 43.66 -5.69
N ASP A 46 -0.78 42.62 -6.50
CA ASP A 46 -1.36 41.33 -6.13
C ASP A 46 -0.53 40.68 -5.00
N PRO A 47 -1.11 40.43 -3.80
CA PRO A 47 -0.41 39.78 -2.69
C PRO A 47 0.10 38.36 -3.01
N ASN A 48 -0.36 37.72 -4.09
CA ASN A 48 0.16 36.42 -4.54
C ASN A 48 1.52 36.52 -5.25
N ALA A 49 1.88 37.67 -5.83
CA ALA A 49 3.18 37.84 -6.49
C ALA A 49 4.34 37.94 -5.47
N VAL A 50 4.06 38.43 -4.26
CA VAL A 50 5.05 38.57 -3.18
C VAL A 50 5.36 37.21 -2.56
N GLN A 51 4.39 36.31 -2.42
CA GLN A 51 4.61 34.99 -1.80
C GLN A 51 5.47 34.05 -2.66
N THR A 52 5.38 34.14 -3.99
CA THR A 52 6.20 33.31 -4.90
C THR A 52 7.69 33.69 -4.85
N SER A 53 8.02 34.95 -4.58
CA SER A 53 9.42 35.40 -4.45
C SER A 53 10.10 34.90 -3.17
N VAL A 54 9.33 34.63 -2.11
CA VAL A 54 9.86 34.11 -0.84
C VAL A 54 10.16 32.61 -0.96
N ALA A 55 9.30 31.85 -1.65
CA ALA A 55 9.52 30.41 -1.88
C ALA A 55 10.75 30.12 -2.75
N LEU A 56 10.94 30.88 -3.85
CA LEU A 56 12.11 30.73 -4.72
C LEU A 56 13.43 31.08 -4.02
N THR A 57 13.39 31.98 -3.02
CA THR A 57 14.59 32.34 -2.26
C THR A 57 15.00 31.21 -1.30
N VAL A 58 14.03 30.51 -0.69
CA VAL A 58 14.29 29.38 0.22
C VAL A 58 14.85 28.16 -0.51
N GLU A 59 14.38 27.86 -1.73
CA GLU A 59 14.93 26.76 -2.55
C GLU A 59 16.38 27.06 -3.00
N ALA A 60 16.68 28.31 -3.34
CA ALA A 60 18.04 28.72 -3.70
C ALA A 60 19.01 28.64 -2.51
N GLU A 61 18.55 29.01 -1.30
CA GLU A 61 19.36 28.97 -0.08
C GLU A 61 19.62 27.51 0.39
N LEU A 62 18.62 26.63 0.32
CA LEU A 62 18.79 25.19 0.60
C LEU A 62 19.77 24.51 -0.36
N THR A 63 19.81 24.93 -1.63
CA THR A 63 20.75 24.40 -2.62
C THR A 63 22.19 24.84 -2.31
N GLN A 64 22.42 26.05 -1.77
CA GLN A 64 23.75 26.46 -1.33
C GLN A 64 24.23 25.74 -0.06
N VAL A 65 23.33 25.41 0.88
CA VAL A 65 23.67 24.62 2.08
C VAL A 65 24.12 23.21 1.71
N ALA A 66 23.53 22.59 0.67
CA ALA A 66 23.94 21.28 0.17
C ALA A 66 25.34 21.27 -0.47
N LEU A 67 25.76 22.39 -1.08
CA LEU A 67 27.11 22.52 -1.67
C LEU A 67 28.21 22.77 -0.63
N ASN A 68 27.87 23.41 0.49
CA ASN A 68 28.84 23.81 1.52
C ASN A 68 29.05 22.75 2.61
N ASN A 69 28.25 21.69 2.64
CA ASN A 69 28.38 20.58 3.59
C ASN A 69 28.50 19.23 2.88
N PRO A 70 29.68 18.89 2.32
CA PRO A 70 29.89 17.61 1.68
C PRO A 70 29.78 16.49 2.71
N THR A 71 28.77 15.63 2.55
CA THR A 71 28.68 14.34 3.26
C THR A 71 29.97 13.57 3.04
N ALA A 72 30.69 13.26 4.12
CA ALA A 72 31.89 12.45 4.07
C ALA A 72 31.59 11.13 3.38
N THR A 73 32.12 10.95 2.17
CA THR A 73 32.16 9.67 1.48
C THR A 73 33.03 8.73 2.33
N LEU A 74 32.44 7.69 2.88
CA LEU A 74 33.19 6.65 3.56
C LEU A 74 34.19 6.05 2.57
N ALA A 75 35.48 6.11 2.93
CA ALA A 75 36.55 5.50 2.15
C ALA A 75 36.27 4.00 1.92
N PRO A 76 36.69 3.42 0.79
CA PRO A 76 36.52 1.99 0.54
C PRO A 76 37.24 1.21 1.65
N THR A 77 36.47 0.47 2.44
CA THR A 77 37.00 -0.48 3.42
C THR A 77 37.82 -1.52 2.68
N ASN A 78 39.06 -1.73 3.12
CA ASN A 78 39.95 -2.75 2.58
C ASN A 78 39.21 -4.07 2.36
N THR A 79 39.23 -4.52 1.11
CA THR A 79 38.83 -5.87 0.72
C THR A 79 39.66 -6.86 1.53
N LEU A 80 38.98 -7.66 2.36
CA LEU A 80 39.61 -8.79 3.03
C LEU A 80 40.23 -9.70 1.96
N GLN A 81 41.54 -9.85 2.05
CA GLN A 81 42.34 -10.81 1.30
C GLN A 81 41.70 -12.20 1.41
N PRO A 82 41.63 -13.00 0.32
CA PRO A 82 41.05 -14.33 0.37
C PRO A 82 41.84 -15.19 1.34
N THR A 83 41.23 -15.52 2.48
CA THR A 83 41.69 -16.59 3.35
C THR A 83 41.73 -17.87 2.53
N ALA A 84 42.87 -18.56 2.56
CA ALA A 84 43.06 -19.83 1.88
C ALA A 84 41.86 -20.76 2.16
N THR A 85 41.19 -21.16 1.08
CA THR A 85 40.14 -22.17 1.07
C THR A 85 40.70 -23.43 1.70
N LEU A 86 40.32 -23.70 2.95
CA LEU A 86 40.52 -25.01 3.55
C LEU A 86 39.80 -26.01 2.65
N ALA A 87 40.50 -27.09 2.29
CA ALA A 87 39.93 -28.19 1.51
C ALA A 87 38.57 -28.60 2.09
N PRO A 88 37.58 -28.96 1.25
CA PRO A 88 36.27 -29.37 1.73
C PRO A 88 36.44 -30.46 2.78
N THR A 89 36.06 -30.16 4.02
CA THR A 89 35.70 -31.24 4.92
C THR A 89 34.47 -31.85 4.27
N GLU A 90 34.54 -33.11 3.87
CA GLU A 90 33.39 -33.88 3.41
C GLU A 90 32.32 -33.77 4.50
N ILE A 91 31.38 -32.83 4.32
CA ILE A 91 30.13 -32.82 5.05
C ILE A 91 29.44 -34.07 4.54
N LEU A 92 29.43 -35.11 5.38
CA LEU A 92 28.59 -36.27 5.19
C LEU A 92 27.21 -35.75 4.79
N ALA A 93 26.77 -36.14 3.59
CA ALA A 93 25.43 -35.85 3.10
C ALA A 93 24.44 -36.09 4.24
N PRO A 94 23.40 -35.25 4.42
CA PRO A 94 22.39 -35.51 5.42
C PRO A 94 21.93 -36.96 5.19
N THR A 95 22.20 -37.81 6.16
CA THR A 95 21.64 -39.16 6.17
C THR A 95 20.15 -38.90 6.13
N ALA A 96 19.51 -39.26 5.02
CA ALA A 96 18.07 -39.27 4.95
C ALA A 96 17.63 -40.17 6.11
N THR A 97 17.14 -39.55 7.19
CA THR A 97 16.45 -40.28 8.23
C THR A 97 15.26 -40.89 7.52
N SER A 98 15.38 -42.17 7.16
CA SER A 98 14.25 -42.95 6.67
C SER A 98 13.27 -43.01 7.84
N VAL A 99 12.36 -42.05 7.89
CA VAL A 99 11.14 -42.17 8.67
C VAL A 99 10.48 -43.42 8.12
N GLY A 100 10.44 -44.46 8.94
CA GLY A 100 9.99 -45.78 8.53
C GLY A 100 8.65 -45.67 7.80
N ALA A 101 8.54 -46.36 6.67
CA ALA A 101 7.29 -46.54 5.97
C ALA A 101 6.26 -47.01 6.99
N VAL A 102 5.29 -46.15 7.31
CA VAL A 102 4.12 -46.55 8.07
C VAL A 102 3.34 -47.49 7.17
N THR A 103 3.28 -48.75 7.55
CA THR A 103 2.45 -49.74 6.87
C THR A 103 1.02 -49.20 6.86
N PRO A 104 0.35 -49.09 5.68
CA PRO A 104 -1.01 -48.58 5.61
C PRO A 104 -1.92 -49.47 6.46
N SER A 105 -2.65 -48.88 7.40
CA SER A 105 -3.68 -49.60 8.15
C SER A 105 -4.83 -49.95 7.21
N ASP A 106 -5.31 -51.19 7.22
CA ASP A 106 -6.50 -51.63 6.48
C ASP A 106 -7.63 -50.59 6.58
N GLY A 107 -7.92 -49.90 5.46
CA GLY A 107 -8.88 -48.80 5.37
C GLY A 107 -8.33 -47.48 4.79
N THR A 108 -7.02 -47.36 4.54
CA THR A 108 -6.45 -46.18 3.86
C THR A 108 -6.82 -46.16 2.37
N LEU A 109 -7.35 -45.02 1.90
CA LEU A 109 -7.64 -44.80 0.49
C LEU A 109 -6.34 -44.81 -0.35
N ALA A 110 -6.41 -45.33 -1.58
CA ALA A 110 -5.26 -45.40 -2.47
C ALA A 110 -4.64 -44.01 -2.71
N ASN A 111 -5.45 -43.07 -3.18
CA ASN A 111 -5.07 -41.68 -3.38
C ASN A 111 -5.84 -40.78 -2.42
N HIS A 112 -5.13 -40.09 -1.53
CA HIS A 112 -5.75 -39.26 -0.50
C HIS A 112 -4.80 -38.13 -0.07
N ALA A 113 -5.29 -36.90 -0.19
CA ALA A 113 -4.55 -35.72 0.22
C ALA A 113 -5.03 -35.19 1.57
N ARG A 114 -4.12 -34.58 2.32
CA ARG A 114 -4.42 -33.74 3.47
C ARG A 114 -3.87 -32.34 3.21
N PHE A 115 -4.74 -31.34 3.30
CA PHE A 115 -4.32 -29.95 3.35
C PHE A 115 -3.57 -29.68 4.66
N ILE A 116 -2.44 -28.99 4.56
CA ILE A 116 -1.64 -28.57 5.72
C ILE A 116 -1.83 -27.08 5.97
N GLU A 117 -1.51 -26.26 4.96
CA GLU A 117 -1.60 -24.79 5.06
C GLU A 117 -1.60 -24.12 3.68
N ASP A 118 -2.09 -22.88 3.66
CA ASP A 118 -1.82 -21.95 2.58
C ASP A 118 -0.44 -21.35 2.78
N VAL A 119 0.52 -21.70 1.93
CA VAL A 119 1.88 -21.16 1.97
C VAL A 119 1.89 -19.71 1.47
N THR A 120 1.09 -19.44 0.43
CA THR A 120 0.85 -18.07 -0.07
C THR A 120 -0.64 -17.86 -0.29
N ILE A 121 -1.07 -16.59 -0.24
CA ILE A 121 -2.46 -16.18 -0.47
C ILE A 121 -3.42 -16.96 0.45
N PRO A 122 -3.39 -16.74 1.78
CA PRO A 122 -4.43 -17.26 2.68
C PRO A 122 -5.82 -16.80 2.23
N ASP A 123 -6.84 -17.51 2.67
CA ASP A 123 -8.20 -17.18 2.26
C ASP A 123 -8.63 -15.75 2.63
N GLY A 124 -9.28 -15.09 1.68
CA GLY A 124 -9.73 -13.72 1.80
C GLY A 124 -8.63 -12.67 1.55
N THR A 125 -7.44 -13.08 1.11
CA THR A 125 -6.36 -12.17 0.72
C THR A 125 -6.87 -11.12 -0.26
N LEU A 126 -6.53 -9.84 -0.01
CA LEU A 126 -6.83 -8.76 -0.92
C LEU A 126 -5.86 -8.78 -2.11
N VAL A 127 -6.40 -8.77 -3.33
CA VAL A 127 -5.61 -8.69 -4.56
C VAL A 127 -6.15 -7.55 -5.43
N VAL A 128 -5.28 -6.86 -6.16
CA VAL A 128 -5.71 -5.76 -7.04
C VAL A 128 -6.27 -6.35 -8.33
N ALA A 129 -7.34 -5.77 -8.85
CA ALA A 129 -8.00 -6.20 -10.07
C ALA A 129 -7.01 -6.22 -11.25
N GLY A 130 -6.92 -7.36 -11.93
CA GLY A 130 -5.99 -7.60 -13.05
C GLY A 130 -4.55 -7.94 -12.64
N ASP A 131 -4.19 -7.87 -11.36
CA ASP A 131 -2.82 -8.20 -10.93
C ASP A 131 -2.56 -9.71 -10.93
N PRO A 132 -1.37 -10.14 -11.35
CA PRO A 132 -0.95 -11.53 -11.20
C PRO A 132 -0.64 -11.84 -9.74
N PHE A 133 -1.04 -13.02 -9.27
CA PHE A 133 -0.65 -13.57 -7.98
C PHE A 133 -0.33 -15.06 -8.10
N THR A 134 0.32 -15.64 -7.10
CA THR A 134 0.61 -17.09 -7.09
C THR A 134 0.09 -17.69 -5.80
N LYS A 135 -0.86 -18.62 -5.92
CA LYS A 135 -1.39 -19.40 -4.80
C LYS A 135 -0.54 -20.65 -4.62
N THR A 136 -0.09 -20.90 -3.39
CA THR A 136 0.69 -22.08 -3.04
C THR A 136 0.05 -22.81 -1.88
N TRP A 137 -0.28 -24.08 -2.07
CA TRP A 137 -0.79 -24.96 -1.01
C TRP A 137 0.30 -25.93 -0.59
N ARG A 138 0.43 -26.17 0.73
CA ARG A 138 1.20 -27.31 1.25
C ARG A 138 0.27 -28.47 1.53
N ILE A 139 0.59 -29.61 0.95
CA ILE A 139 -0.28 -30.78 0.93
C ILE A 139 0.53 -32.01 1.32
N GLN A 140 -0.09 -32.91 2.07
CA GLN A 140 0.50 -34.18 2.45
C GLN A 140 -0.23 -35.34 1.78
N ASN A 141 0.53 -36.29 1.26
CA ASN A 141 0.00 -37.58 0.83
C ASN A 141 -0.31 -38.43 2.05
N ILE A 142 -1.57 -38.75 2.26
CA ILE A 142 -2.04 -39.62 3.35
C ILE A 142 -2.69 -40.89 2.83
N GLY A 143 -2.59 -41.14 1.52
CA GLY A 143 -3.01 -42.37 0.88
C GLY A 143 -1.94 -43.45 0.94
N SER A 144 -2.24 -44.62 0.39
CA SER A 144 -1.29 -45.73 0.27
C SER A 144 -0.43 -45.68 -0.98
N GLU A 145 -0.88 -44.98 -2.03
CA GLU A 145 -0.15 -44.85 -3.30
C GLU A 145 0.86 -43.72 -3.28
N THR A 146 1.98 -43.92 -3.98
CA THR A 146 2.96 -42.86 -4.21
C THR A 146 2.52 -42.00 -5.39
N TRP A 147 2.46 -40.68 -5.20
CA TRP A 147 2.23 -39.76 -6.31
C TRP A 147 3.52 -39.62 -7.10
N ILE A 148 3.50 -40.06 -8.36
CA ILE A 148 4.64 -40.03 -9.28
C ILE A 148 4.38 -39.02 -10.42
N PRO A 149 5.38 -38.69 -11.24
CA PRO A 149 5.14 -37.91 -12.44
C PRO A 149 4.00 -38.50 -13.30
N GLY A 150 3.05 -37.66 -13.68
CA GLY A 150 1.83 -38.07 -14.40
C GLY A 150 0.54 -37.85 -13.62
N TYR A 151 0.61 -37.61 -12.30
CA TYR A 151 -0.52 -37.03 -11.57
C TYR A 151 -0.69 -35.56 -11.96
N PHE A 152 -1.92 -35.06 -11.91
CA PHE A 152 -2.22 -33.65 -12.21
C PHE A 152 -2.89 -32.97 -11.03
N PHE A 153 -2.83 -31.64 -11.00
CA PHE A 153 -3.63 -30.80 -10.13
C PHE A 153 -4.47 -29.87 -11.01
N VAL A 154 -5.79 -30.06 -10.96
CA VAL A 154 -6.73 -29.56 -11.97
C VAL A 154 -7.82 -28.71 -11.33
N PHE A 155 -8.23 -27.68 -12.08
CA PHE A 155 -9.37 -26.85 -11.73
C PHE A 155 -10.66 -27.62 -11.99
N ILE A 156 -11.57 -27.62 -11.00
CA ILE A 156 -12.83 -28.36 -11.11
C ILE A 156 -14.08 -27.47 -11.16
N ASN A 157 -14.08 -26.32 -10.47
CA ASN A 157 -15.25 -25.43 -10.38
C ASN A 157 -14.88 -24.05 -9.78
N GLY A 158 -15.79 -23.08 -9.88
CA GLY A 158 -15.67 -21.74 -9.30
C GLY A 158 -14.99 -20.75 -10.23
N ASP A 159 -14.16 -19.89 -9.67
CA ASP A 159 -13.43 -18.86 -10.39
C ASP A 159 -12.01 -19.34 -10.72
N ARG A 160 -11.73 -19.56 -12.00
CA ARG A 160 -10.46 -20.12 -12.45
C ARG A 160 -9.28 -19.15 -12.29
N MET A 161 -9.56 -17.85 -12.36
CA MET A 161 -8.55 -16.78 -12.23
C MET A 161 -7.33 -17.02 -13.13
N GLU A 162 -7.56 -17.46 -14.37
CA GLU A 162 -6.54 -17.87 -15.35
C GLU A 162 -5.58 -18.99 -14.91
N GLY A 163 -5.80 -19.61 -13.75
CA GLY A 163 -4.99 -20.71 -13.24
C GLY A 163 -5.07 -21.93 -14.15
N GLN A 164 -3.93 -22.48 -14.53
CA GLN A 164 -3.85 -23.67 -15.38
C GLN A 164 -3.63 -24.94 -14.56
N ALA A 165 -4.07 -26.07 -15.11
CA ALA A 165 -3.71 -27.38 -14.57
C ALA A 165 -2.19 -27.56 -14.62
N ILE A 166 -1.64 -28.22 -13.61
CA ILE A 166 -0.21 -28.55 -13.57
C ILE A 166 -0.02 -30.05 -13.45
N THR A 167 1.08 -30.56 -14.02
CA THR A 167 1.54 -31.92 -13.78
C THR A 167 2.44 -31.93 -12.56
N ILE A 168 2.20 -32.90 -11.67
CA ILE A 168 3.11 -33.18 -10.56
C ILE A 168 4.40 -33.75 -11.15
N THR A 169 5.53 -33.10 -10.91
CA THR A 169 6.83 -33.49 -11.48
C THR A 169 7.75 -34.21 -10.50
N THR A 170 7.42 -34.14 -9.21
CA THR A 170 8.23 -34.72 -8.13
C THR A 170 7.46 -35.80 -7.42
N GLN A 171 8.15 -36.91 -7.11
CA GLN A 171 7.57 -38.02 -6.37
C GLN A 171 7.20 -37.60 -4.94
N THR A 172 5.98 -37.92 -4.51
CA THR A 172 5.50 -37.72 -3.13
C THR A 172 5.06 -39.04 -2.53
N LEU A 173 5.89 -39.59 -1.64
CA LEU A 173 5.62 -40.84 -0.91
C LEU A 173 4.41 -40.71 0.03
N PRO A 174 3.74 -41.80 0.40
CA PRO A 174 2.84 -41.84 1.55
C PRO A 174 3.48 -41.23 2.79
N GLY A 175 2.78 -40.31 3.44
CA GLY A 175 3.26 -39.49 4.56
C GLY A 175 4.12 -38.29 4.16
N GLY A 176 4.57 -38.20 2.91
CA GLY A 176 5.36 -37.09 2.38
C GLY A 176 4.53 -35.84 2.05
N THR A 177 5.19 -34.69 1.94
CA THR A 177 4.58 -33.39 1.65
C THR A 177 5.06 -32.81 0.33
N ILE A 178 4.18 -32.07 -0.35
CA ILE A 178 4.45 -31.32 -1.57
C ILE A 178 3.85 -29.92 -1.48
N ASP A 179 4.57 -28.93 -2.02
CA ASP A 179 4.07 -27.58 -2.22
C ASP A 179 3.63 -27.43 -3.68
N ILE A 180 2.36 -27.07 -3.91
CA ILE A 180 1.77 -26.87 -5.23
C ILE A 180 1.52 -25.40 -5.44
N SER A 181 2.16 -24.82 -6.46
CA SER A 181 2.01 -23.40 -6.82
C SER A 181 1.31 -23.24 -8.17
N ILE A 182 0.27 -22.39 -8.21
CA ILE A 182 -0.43 -22.02 -9.44
C ILE A 182 -0.38 -20.50 -9.61
N PRO A 183 0.19 -20.00 -10.73
CA PRO A 183 0.07 -18.60 -11.11
C PRO A 183 -1.36 -18.30 -11.57
N MET A 184 -1.91 -17.20 -11.09
CA MET A 184 -3.30 -16.76 -11.32
C MET A 184 -3.33 -15.26 -11.60
N ILE A 185 -4.44 -14.78 -12.18
CA ILE A 185 -4.72 -13.37 -12.43
C ILE A 185 -6.03 -13.00 -11.73
N ALA A 186 -5.98 -11.94 -10.91
CA ALA A 186 -7.15 -11.41 -10.25
C ALA A 186 -8.18 -10.91 -11.29
N PRO A 187 -9.47 -11.26 -11.14
CA PRO A 187 -10.54 -10.71 -11.97
C PRO A 187 -10.53 -9.18 -12.02
N LEU A 188 -11.10 -8.60 -13.08
CA LEU A 188 -11.10 -7.14 -13.26
C LEU A 188 -12.18 -6.43 -12.42
N GLU A 189 -13.17 -7.17 -11.93
CA GLU A 189 -14.23 -6.65 -11.09
C GLU A 189 -13.92 -6.90 -9.61
N ALA A 190 -14.25 -5.94 -8.76
CA ALA A 190 -14.11 -6.13 -7.32
C ALA A 190 -15.15 -7.12 -6.80
N GLY A 191 -14.74 -8.01 -5.90
CA GLY A 191 -15.59 -9.06 -5.37
C GLY A 191 -14.80 -10.17 -4.70
N THR A 192 -15.51 -11.15 -4.13
CA THR A 192 -14.91 -12.36 -3.59
C THR A 192 -14.97 -13.45 -4.65
N TYR A 193 -13.81 -14.03 -4.97
CA TYR A 193 -13.67 -15.07 -5.98
C TYR A 193 -13.11 -16.32 -5.33
N THR A 194 -13.69 -17.48 -5.63
CA THR A 194 -13.27 -18.77 -5.08
C THR A 194 -13.08 -19.80 -6.17
N GLY A 195 -11.86 -20.31 -6.32
CA GLY A 195 -11.53 -21.37 -7.28
C GLY A 195 -11.28 -22.70 -6.57
N TYR A 196 -11.85 -23.80 -7.07
CA TYR A 196 -11.73 -25.14 -6.49
C TYR A 196 -10.87 -26.06 -7.35
N TRP A 197 -10.00 -26.81 -6.68
CA TRP A 197 -8.95 -27.62 -7.30
C TRP A 197 -8.88 -29.01 -6.66
N MET A 198 -8.62 -30.02 -7.49
CA MET A 198 -8.44 -31.40 -7.06
C MET A 198 -7.23 -32.03 -7.75
N PHE A 199 -6.69 -33.08 -7.15
CA PHE A 199 -5.75 -33.93 -7.85
C PHE A 199 -6.48 -34.83 -8.83
N GLN A 200 -5.80 -35.21 -9.90
CA GLN A 200 -6.21 -36.20 -10.86
C GLN A 200 -5.13 -37.27 -10.93
N THR A 201 -5.52 -38.54 -10.91
CA THR A 201 -4.57 -39.63 -11.19
C THR A 201 -4.12 -39.57 -12.66
N PRO A 202 -3.04 -40.27 -13.04
CA PRO A 202 -2.65 -40.37 -14.43
C PRO A 202 -3.80 -40.85 -15.32
N ASP A 203 -3.76 -40.41 -16.58
CA ASP A 203 -4.69 -40.86 -17.61
C ASP A 203 -4.67 -42.39 -17.71
N THR A 204 -5.82 -42.96 -18.02
CA THR A 204 -5.95 -44.40 -18.24
C THR A 204 -5.17 -44.82 -19.48
N GLU A 205 -4.82 -46.10 -19.58
CA GLU A 205 -4.18 -46.64 -20.79
C GLU A 205 -5.05 -46.47 -22.05
N GLU A 206 -6.35 -46.22 -21.87
CA GLU A 206 -7.32 -45.97 -22.93
C GLU A 206 -7.37 -44.49 -23.36
N GLY A 207 -6.57 -43.63 -22.72
CA GLY A 207 -6.47 -42.20 -23.03
C GLY A 207 -7.60 -41.35 -22.42
N GLU A 208 -8.28 -41.86 -21.39
CA GLU A 208 -9.28 -41.12 -20.63
C GLU A 208 -8.65 -40.47 -19.40
N ASP A 209 -9.15 -39.29 -19.05
CA ASP A 209 -8.80 -38.57 -17.83
C ASP A 209 -8.92 -39.47 -16.58
N GLY A 210 -7.89 -39.47 -15.73
CA GLY A 210 -7.90 -40.24 -14.49
C GLY A 210 -8.95 -39.75 -13.47
N PRO A 211 -9.38 -40.60 -12.51
CA PRO A 211 -10.25 -40.18 -11.42
C PRO A 211 -9.69 -39.04 -10.58
N LEU A 212 -10.59 -38.16 -10.12
CA LEU A 212 -10.27 -37.05 -9.22
C LEU A 212 -10.21 -37.51 -7.77
N PHE A 213 -9.29 -36.93 -7.00
CA PHE A 213 -9.21 -37.08 -5.55
C PHE A 213 -8.71 -35.80 -4.89
N GLY A 214 -8.90 -35.69 -3.58
CA GLY A 214 -8.56 -34.50 -2.82
C GLY A 214 -8.53 -34.79 -1.33
N ILE A 215 -9.11 -33.88 -0.56
CA ILE A 215 -9.10 -33.87 0.90
C ILE A 215 -10.42 -34.43 1.49
N GLY A 216 -10.54 -34.39 2.82
CA GLY A 216 -11.71 -34.85 3.55
C GLY A 216 -11.74 -36.36 3.78
N ALA A 217 -12.76 -36.86 4.48
CA ALA A 217 -12.81 -38.26 4.92
C ALA A 217 -12.78 -39.28 3.76
N ASN A 218 -13.31 -38.92 2.59
CA ASN A 218 -13.44 -39.80 1.42
C ASN A 218 -12.57 -39.35 0.23
N ALA A 219 -11.58 -38.49 0.44
CA ALA A 219 -10.77 -37.88 -0.62
C ALA A 219 -11.59 -37.20 -1.73
N SER A 220 -12.80 -36.72 -1.42
CA SER A 220 -13.74 -36.16 -2.41
C SER A 220 -13.93 -34.65 -2.30
N GLN A 221 -13.26 -34.00 -1.34
CA GLN A 221 -13.33 -32.55 -1.16
C GLN A 221 -12.20 -31.87 -1.92
N ALA A 222 -12.49 -30.72 -2.52
CA ALA A 222 -11.52 -29.91 -3.21
C ALA A 222 -10.70 -29.05 -2.24
N LEU A 223 -9.48 -28.71 -2.66
CA LEU A 223 -8.79 -27.54 -2.13
C LEU A 223 -9.36 -26.29 -2.80
N TYR A 224 -9.21 -25.14 -2.16
CA TYR A 224 -9.67 -23.90 -2.76
C TYR A 224 -8.69 -22.75 -2.56
N VAL A 225 -8.87 -21.73 -3.39
CA VAL A 225 -8.29 -20.40 -3.22
C VAL A 225 -9.45 -19.43 -3.13
N GLN A 226 -9.42 -18.56 -2.12
CA GLN A 226 -10.37 -17.45 -2.02
C GLN A 226 -9.62 -16.13 -1.94
N VAL A 227 -9.92 -15.21 -2.86
CA VAL A 227 -9.36 -13.85 -2.87
C VAL A 227 -10.46 -12.82 -2.92
N ASN A 228 -10.16 -11.66 -2.36
CA ASN A 228 -11.02 -10.48 -2.39
C ASN A 228 -10.39 -9.45 -3.31
N VAL A 229 -10.95 -9.30 -4.50
CA VAL A 229 -10.45 -8.38 -5.52
C VAL A 229 -10.87 -6.97 -5.17
N ILE A 230 -9.91 -6.03 -5.22
CA ILE A 230 -10.12 -4.59 -5.07
C ILE A 230 -9.71 -3.86 -6.35
N LEU A 231 -10.47 -2.83 -6.74
CA LEU A 231 -10.12 -2.03 -7.91
C LEU A 231 -8.85 -1.21 -7.64
N PRO A 232 -7.98 -1.01 -8.65
CA PRO A 232 -6.85 -0.10 -8.52
C PRO A 232 -7.35 1.31 -8.21
N THR A 233 -6.69 1.98 -7.27
CA THR A 233 -6.97 3.39 -7.01
C THR A 233 -6.53 4.18 -8.25
N PRO A 234 -7.38 4.99 -8.88
CA PRO A 234 -6.98 5.79 -10.03
C PRO A 234 -5.83 6.69 -9.61
N ALA A 235 -4.71 6.62 -10.34
CA ALA A 235 -3.63 7.59 -10.20
C ALA A 235 -4.22 9.01 -10.37
N PRO A 236 -3.74 10.03 -9.64
CA PRO A 236 -4.26 11.38 -9.77
C PRO A 236 -4.09 11.85 -11.22
N THR A 237 -5.20 11.95 -11.95
CA THR A 237 -5.20 12.55 -13.27
C THR A 237 -4.83 14.02 -13.07
N SER A 238 -3.65 14.43 -13.56
CA SER A 238 -3.26 15.84 -13.55
C SER A 238 -4.36 16.62 -14.28
N THR A 239 -5.17 17.36 -13.51
CA THR A 239 -6.21 18.22 -14.07
C THR A 239 -5.51 19.27 -14.92
N ALA A 240 -5.77 19.25 -16.24
CA ALA A 240 -5.26 20.26 -17.14
C ALA A 240 -5.73 21.64 -16.65
N THR A 241 -4.77 22.55 -16.47
CA THR A 241 -5.00 23.95 -16.10
C THR A 241 -6.07 24.57 -17.01
N PRO A 242 -7.16 25.15 -16.48
CA PRO A 242 -8.14 25.83 -17.31
C PRO A 242 -7.46 27.04 -17.99
N THR A 243 -7.29 26.96 -19.30
CA THR A 243 -6.90 28.12 -20.12
C THR A 243 -8.15 28.96 -20.33
N ASN A 244 -8.25 30.08 -19.62
CA ASN A 244 -9.28 31.09 -19.86
C ASN A 244 -9.05 31.73 -21.25
N THR A 245 -9.92 31.41 -22.20
CA THR A 245 -10.10 32.17 -23.44
C THR A 245 -11.48 32.82 -23.41
N PRO A 246 -11.62 34.14 -23.60
CA PRO A 246 -12.93 34.79 -23.61
C PRO A 246 -13.64 34.66 -24.97
N VAL A 247 -14.93 34.34 -24.87
CA VAL A 247 -16.07 34.77 -25.73
C VAL A 247 -16.15 34.25 -27.18
N GLY A 248 -17.27 33.58 -27.49
CA GLY A 248 -17.89 33.69 -28.82
C GLY A 248 -18.74 32.51 -29.28
N ALA A 249 -20.07 32.70 -29.21
CA ALA A 249 -21.11 32.03 -30.00
C ALA A 249 -21.59 30.60 -29.64
N THR A 250 -22.89 30.55 -29.34
CA THR A 250 -23.83 29.43 -29.27
C THR A 250 -23.65 28.40 -30.40
N PRO A 251 -23.81 27.11 -30.08
CA PRO A 251 -24.96 26.41 -30.63
C PRO A 251 -25.71 25.56 -29.59
N GLU A 252 -27.01 25.52 -29.80
CA GLU A 252 -28.04 24.70 -29.16
C GLU A 252 -27.66 23.21 -29.14
N ALA A 253 -27.66 22.58 -27.96
CA ALA A 253 -27.63 21.13 -27.81
C ALA A 253 -28.38 20.71 -26.54
N THR A 254 -29.23 19.70 -26.73
CA THR A 254 -30.21 19.12 -25.83
C THR A 254 -29.67 18.65 -24.48
N THR A 255 -30.37 19.02 -23.41
CA THR A 255 -30.22 18.57 -22.02
C THR A 255 -30.36 17.05 -21.85
N PRO A 256 -29.36 16.35 -21.30
CA PRO A 256 -29.63 15.19 -20.44
C PRO A 256 -29.67 15.66 -18.99
N THR A 257 -30.72 15.25 -18.29
CA THR A 257 -30.94 15.42 -16.85
C THR A 257 -29.76 14.83 -16.05
N PRO A 258 -29.08 15.59 -15.16
CA PRO A 258 -28.25 14.98 -14.14
C PRO A 258 -29.12 14.50 -12.97
N THR A 259 -29.16 13.19 -12.79
CA THR A 259 -29.72 12.53 -11.60
C THR A 259 -28.81 12.77 -10.40
N ALA A 260 -29.38 13.36 -9.35
CA ALA A 260 -28.97 13.40 -7.93
C ALA A 260 -27.46 13.40 -7.60
N THR A 261 -26.94 14.58 -7.22
CA THR A 261 -25.70 14.73 -6.45
C THR A 261 -25.85 14.08 -5.05
N PRO A 262 -24.98 13.14 -4.63
CA PRO A 262 -24.92 12.71 -3.23
C PRO A 262 -24.42 13.87 -2.38
N GLY A 263 -25.10 14.17 -1.27
CA GLY A 263 -24.69 15.21 -0.33
C GLY A 263 -23.30 14.96 0.29
N PRO A 264 -22.71 15.96 0.97
CA PRO A 264 -21.40 15.86 1.60
C PRO A 264 -21.40 14.75 2.66
N GLY A 265 -20.45 13.82 2.60
CA GLY A 265 -20.38 12.64 3.45
C GLY A 265 -19.05 11.88 3.32
N VAL A 266 -18.88 10.85 4.14
CA VAL A 266 -17.71 9.98 4.06
C VAL A 266 -17.86 9.06 2.85
N VAL A 267 -16.92 9.15 1.91
CA VAL A 267 -16.95 8.44 0.63
C VAL A 267 -16.33 7.05 0.74
N SER A 268 -15.25 6.94 1.51
CA SER A 268 -14.57 5.68 1.76
C SER A 268 -13.72 5.76 3.03
N VAL A 269 -13.49 4.60 3.63
CA VAL A 269 -12.64 4.44 4.81
C VAL A 269 -11.75 3.24 4.55
N SER A 270 -10.44 3.42 4.64
CA SER A 270 -9.50 2.31 4.70
C SER A 270 -8.73 2.40 6.00
N LEU A 271 -8.47 1.24 6.60
CA LEU A 271 -7.64 1.13 7.78
C LEU A 271 -6.28 0.59 7.35
N GLY A 272 -5.21 1.18 7.86
CA GLY A 272 -3.84 0.73 7.74
C GLY A 272 -3.20 0.69 9.12
N VAL A 273 -2.14 -0.12 9.24
CA VAL A 273 -1.35 -0.23 10.47
C VAL A 273 0.10 -0.03 10.09
N ASP A 274 0.83 0.85 10.79
CA ASP A 274 2.26 1.05 10.53
C ASP A 274 3.07 -0.22 10.81
N SER A 275 2.66 -1.00 11.82
CA SER A 275 3.19 -2.34 12.07
C SER A 275 2.07 -3.25 12.60
N ASN A 276 1.78 -4.32 11.86
CA ASN A 276 0.81 -5.35 12.25
C ASN A 276 1.37 -6.32 13.33
N ALA A 277 2.60 -6.08 13.79
CA ALA A 277 3.23 -6.80 14.89
C ALA A 277 3.97 -5.85 15.85
N TYR A 278 3.83 -6.07 17.16
CA TYR A 278 4.60 -5.39 18.20
C TYR A 278 5.29 -6.41 19.11
N THR A 279 6.54 -6.16 19.49
CA THR A 279 7.28 -6.93 20.49
C THR A 279 8.02 -5.97 21.43
N GLY A 280 7.75 -6.03 22.74
CA GLY A 280 8.35 -5.12 23.71
C GLY A 280 7.71 -5.18 25.10
N THR A 281 8.07 -4.24 25.97
CA THR A 281 7.50 -4.11 27.32
C THR A 281 6.12 -3.46 27.26
N CYS A 282 5.18 -3.95 28.07
CA CYS A 282 3.82 -3.41 28.12
C CYS A 282 3.59 -2.45 29.30
N PRO A 283 2.71 -1.43 29.17
CA PRO A 283 1.67 -1.26 28.15
C PRO A 283 2.19 -0.85 26.75
N ALA A 284 1.71 -1.53 25.72
CA ALA A 284 2.04 -1.23 24.32
C ALA A 284 1.01 -0.26 23.75
N THR A 285 1.44 0.67 22.90
CA THR A 285 0.53 1.54 22.14
C THR A 285 0.69 1.25 20.66
N LEU A 286 -0.37 0.74 20.03
CA LEU A 286 -0.43 0.59 18.58
C LEU A 286 -1.09 1.83 17.99
N THR A 287 -0.43 2.50 17.06
CA THR A 287 -1.05 3.61 16.31
C THR A 287 -1.58 3.05 14.99
N PHE A 288 -2.90 3.13 14.82
CA PHE A 288 -3.55 2.77 13.56
C PHE A 288 -3.74 4.02 12.70
N LYS A 289 -3.48 3.90 11.41
CA LYS A 289 -3.67 4.99 10.45
C LYS A 289 -4.87 4.66 9.58
N ALA A 290 -5.97 5.35 9.79
CA ALA A 290 -7.12 5.26 8.91
C ALA A 290 -7.05 6.36 7.86
N ILE A 291 -7.28 6.03 6.60
CA ILE A 291 -7.48 7.01 5.53
C ILE A 291 -8.98 7.13 5.30
N VAL A 292 -9.53 8.30 5.62
CA VAL A 292 -10.95 8.63 5.47
C VAL A 292 -11.10 9.62 4.33
N THR A 293 -11.80 9.27 3.26
CA THR A 293 -12.02 10.18 2.13
C THR A 293 -13.35 10.92 2.30
N LEU A 294 -13.29 12.25 2.32
CA LEU A 294 -14.46 13.11 2.56
C LEU A 294 -14.88 13.82 1.27
N SER A 295 -16.19 13.83 0.94
CA SER A 295 -16.72 14.58 -0.22
C SER A 295 -17.05 16.04 0.08
N GLY A 296 -16.97 16.44 1.36
CA GLY A 296 -17.34 17.78 1.83
C GLY A 296 -17.00 17.96 3.32
N PRO A 297 -17.19 19.18 3.86
CA PRO A 297 -17.10 19.42 5.29
C PRO A 297 -18.03 18.48 6.06
N VAL A 298 -17.49 17.69 6.98
CA VAL A 298 -18.25 16.70 7.74
C VAL A 298 -17.66 16.47 9.12
N THR A 299 -18.55 16.29 10.10
CA THR A 299 -18.21 15.76 11.41
C THR A 299 -18.65 14.30 11.44
N PHE A 300 -17.72 13.39 11.69
CA PHE A 300 -17.99 11.97 11.75
C PHE A 300 -17.56 11.36 13.08
N ASN A 301 -18.34 10.38 13.54
CA ASN A 301 -18.07 9.61 14.76
C ASN A 301 -17.46 8.28 14.36
N TYR A 302 -16.45 7.82 15.08
CA TYR A 302 -15.82 6.52 14.84
C TYR A 302 -15.75 5.69 16.12
N ARG A 303 -15.74 4.37 15.93
CA ARG A 303 -15.51 3.37 16.96
C ARG A 303 -14.60 2.28 16.40
N VAL A 304 -13.59 1.91 17.17
CA VAL A 304 -12.74 0.76 16.87
C VAL A 304 -13.41 -0.51 17.39
N ASN A 305 -13.39 -1.54 16.56
CA ASN A 305 -13.79 -2.90 16.90
C ASN A 305 -12.53 -3.76 16.99
N ALA A 306 -12.28 -4.42 18.11
CA ALA A 306 -11.16 -5.34 18.27
C ALA A 306 -11.66 -6.69 18.79
N ILE A 307 -11.23 -7.78 18.15
CA ILE A 307 -11.64 -9.16 18.46
C ILE A 307 -10.36 -9.98 18.66
N ALA A 308 -10.20 -10.62 19.81
CA ALA A 308 -9.02 -11.44 20.06
C ALA A 308 -9.16 -12.80 19.35
N SER A 309 -8.06 -13.32 18.81
CA SER A 309 -8.03 -14.64 18.18
C SER A 309 -8.12 -15.77 19.20
N ASN A 310 -7.79 -15.50 20.48
CA ASN A 310 -8.02 -16.40 21.60
C ASN A 310 -9.37 -16.09 22.26
N SER A 311 -10.22 -17.10 22.43
CA SER A 311 -11.59 -16.93 22.95
C SER A 311 -11.68 -16.50 24.42
N SER A 312 -10.55 -16.45 25.15
CA SER A 312 -10.48 -16.10 26.57
C SER A 312 -10.10 -14.65 26.85
N TYR A 313 -9.69 -13.87 25.84
CA TYR A 313 -9.29 -12.48 26.00
C TYR A 313 -10.28 -11.53 25.33
N THR A 314 -10.73 -10.50 26.05
CA THR A 314 -11.60 -9.46 25.52
C THR A 314 -10.91 -8.10 25.63
N PHE A 315 -10.88 -7.35 24.52
CA PHE A 315 -10.39 -5.98 24.54
C PHE A 315 -11.41 -5.10 25.27
N GLY A 316 -11.01 -4.50 26.40
CA GLY A 316 -11.88 -3.63 27.19
C GLY A 316 -12.04 -2.25 26.56
N ASP A 317 -10.99 -1.43 26.67
CA ASP A 317 -11.02 -0.03 26.24
C ASP A 317 -10.63 0.12 24.76
N VAL A 318 -11.58 -0.10 23.86
CA VAL A 318 -11.37 0.16 22.42
C VAL A 318 -11.56 1.65 22.09
N PRO A 319 -10.68 2.27 21.27
CA PRO A 319 -10.75 3.69 20.95
C PRO A 319 -12.07 4.08 20.25
N SER A 320 -12.62 5.23 20.61
CA SER A 320 -13.74 5.85 19.90
C SER A 320 -13.65 7.36 20.03
N GLY A 321 -14.24 8.10 19.09
CA GLY A 321 -14.14 9.55 19.07
C GLY A 321 -14.94 10.24 17.97
N VAL A 322 -14.79 11.55 17.89
CA VAL A 322 -15.45 12.41 16.91
C VAL A 322 -14.37 13.24 16.20
N ILE A 323 -14.43 13.29 14.88
CA ILE A 323 -13.51 14.06 14.03
C ILE A 323 -14.33 14.99 13.15
N ALA A 324 -13.97 16.27 13.16
CA ALA A 324 -14.52 17.26 12.26
C ALA A 324 -13.44 17.67 11.25
N SER A 325 -13.79 17.63 9.96
CA SER A 325 -12.96 18.22 8.91
C SER A 325 -13.79 19.12 8.01
N THR A 326 -13.19 20.23 7.58
CA THR A 326 -13.75 21.15 6.58
C THR A 326 -13.16 20.94 5.19
N GLU A 327 -12.17 20.06 5.07
CA GLU A 327 -11.45 19.79 3.83
C GLU A 327 -12.03 18.56 3.11
N THR A 328 -11.93 18.57 1.78
CA THR A 328 -12.35 17.45 0.94
C THR A 328 -11.14 16.60 0.55
N GLY A 329 -11.36 15.30 0.31
CA GLY A 329 -10.30 14.35 -0.06
C GLY A 329 -9.83 13.47 1.10
N PRO A 330 -8.69 12.77 0.95
CA PRO A 330 -8.20 11.78 1.90
C PRO A 330 -7.62 12.44 3.15
N HIS A 331 -8.12 12.05 4.31
CA HIS A 331 -7.65 12.47 5.61
C HIS A 331 -7.02 11.29 6.33
N THR A 332 -5.78 11.44 6.77
CA THR A 332 -5.14 10.44 7.62
C THR A 332 -5.54 10.72 9.06
N VAL A 333 -6.15 9.73 9.70
CA VAL A 333 -6.55 9.73 11.10
C VAL A 333 -5.66 8.75 11.85
N GLU A 334 -4.89 9.25 12.81
CA GLU A 334 -4.08 8.42 13.69
C GLU A 334 -4.89 8.08 14.95
N ILE A 335 -5.09 6.79 15.20
CA ILE A 335 -5.90 6.27 16.30
C ILE A 335 -4.97 5.47 17.22
N PRO A 336 -4.53 6.03 18.35
CA PRO A 336 -3.72 5.30 19.31
C PRO A 336 -4.59 4.31 20.09
N PHE A 337 -4.13 3.06 20.16
CA PHE A 337 -4.75 1.99 20.93
C PHE A 337 -3.77 1.48 21.98
N SER A 338 -4.09 1.74 23.25
CA SER A 338 -3.27 1.31 24.37
C SER A 338 -3.71 -0.08 24.85
N LEU A 339 -2.76 -1.00 24.86
CA LEU A 339 -2.95 -2.39 25.23
C LEU A 339 -2.14 -2.70 26.50
N ASN A 340 -2.86 -3.00 27.58
CA ASN A 340 -2.26 -3.44 28.84
C ASN A 340 -2.48 -4.95 28.98
N ILE A 341 -1.59 -5.74 28.37
CA ILE A 341 -1.66 -7.21 28.36
C ILE A 341 -0.38 -7.82 28.92
N THR A 342 -0.47 -9.06 29.40
CA THR A 342 0.67 -9.87 29.81
C THR A 342 0.83 -11.06 28.86
N GLY A 343 1.98 -11.17 28.20
CA GLY A 343 2.25 -12.21 27.20
C GLY A 343 1.81 -11.84 25.78
N THR A 344 1.42 -12.84 24.99
CA THR A 344 1.09 -12.66 23.56
C THR A 344 -0.41 -12.68 23.33
N VAL A 345 -0.93 -11.66 22.63
CA VAL A 345 -2.30 -11.62 22.10
C VAL A 345 -2.25 -11.34 20.60
N SER A 346 -2.96 -12.15 19.83
CA SER A 346 -3.29 -11.87 18.44
C SER A 346 -4.79 -11.58 18.32
N GLY A 347 -5.16 -10.76 17.34
CA GLY A 347 -6.54 -10.38 17.13
C GLY A 347 -6.77 -9.72 15.78
N GLN A 348 -8.01 -9.32 15.56
CA GLN A 348 -8.46 -8.56 14.42
C GLN A 348 -9.00 -7.21 14.88
N ILE A 349 -8.69 -6.16 14.13
CA ILE A 349 -9.18 -4.80 14.40
C ILE A 349 -9.86 -4.21 13.15
N SER A 350 -11.03 -3.62 13.31
CA SER A 350 -11.70 -2.83 12.26
C SER A 350 -12.10 -1.45 12.79
N LEU A 351 -12.24 -0.49 11.87
CA LEU A 351 -12.74 0.84 12.16
C LEU A 351 -14.17 0.95 11.65
N GLU A 352 -15.09 1.34 12.52
CA GLU A 352 -16.47 1.64 12.17
C GLU A 352 -16.70 3.15 12.29
N ILE A 353 -17.12 3.79 11.20
CA ILE A 353 -17.73 5.11 11.26
C ILE A 353 -19.20 4.90 11.61
N THR A 354 -19.65 5.50 12.70
CA THR A 354 -20.99 5.32 13.26
C THR A 354 -21.95 6.46 12.87
N SER A 355 -21.42 7.59 12.42
CA SER A 355 -22.16 8.75 11.94
C SER A 355 -21.26 9.62 11.05
N PRO A 356 -21.75 10.26 9.97
CA PRO A 356 -23.13 10.26 9.46
C PRO A 356 -23.50 9.01 8.64
N THR A 357 -22.53 8.16 8.32
CA THR A 357 -22.69 6.96 7.50
C THR A 357 -22.17 5.76 8.29
N ASN A 358 -22.93 4.67 8.34
CA ASN A 358 -22.45 3.43 8.98
C ASN A 358 -21.55 2.68 8.00
N VAL A 359 -20.24 2.84 8.14
CA VAL A 359 -19.22 2.25 7.26
C VAL A 359 -18.19 1.57 8.13
N THR A 360 -18.01 0.27 7.94
CA THR A 360 -17.00 -0.51 8.68
C THR A 360 -15.91 -0.99 7.73
N THR A 361 -14.65 -0.80 8.10
CA THR A 361 -13.52 -1.33 7.32
C THR A 361 -13.40 -2.84 7.49
N PRO A 362 -12.81 -3.55 6.52
CA PRO A 362 -12.38 -4.92 6.75
C PRO A 362 -11.47 -5.01 7.99
N PRO A 363 -11.59 -6.09 8.78
CA PRO A 363 -10.71 -6.30 9.92
C PRO A 363 -9.28 -6.59 9.45
N ILE A 364 -8.30 -6.05 10.18
CA ILE A 364 -6.87 -6.29 9.97
C ILE A 364 -6.35 -7.11 11.13
N ALA A 365 -5.57 -8.16 10.83
CA ALA A 365 -4.92 -8.95 11.85
C ALA A 365 -3.75 -8.17 12.48
N PHE A 366 -3.60 -8.27 13.79
CA PHE A 366 -2.45 -7.74 14.51
C PHE A 366 -1.98 -8.73 15.58
N VAL A 367 -0.70 -8.65 15.93
CA VAL A 367 -0.08 -9.46 16.99
C VAL A 367 0.71 -8.57 17.94
N VAL A 368 0.47 -8.69 19.24
CA VAL A 368 1.23 -8.02 20.29
C VAL A 368 1.86 -9.05 21.19
N ASN A 369 3.19 -9.00 21.29
CA ASN A 369 4.01 -9.84 22.14
C ASN A 369 4.62 -8.98 23.27
N CYS A 370 4.05 -9.07 24.46
CA CYS A 370 4.59 -8.42 25.65
C CYS A 370 5.60 -9.34 26.34
N GLN A 371 6.85 -8.89 26.45
CA GLN A 371 7.94 -9.61 27.14
C GLN A 371 8.31 -8.98 28.47
#